data_AF-A0A2G6C2D8-F1
#
_entry.id   AF-A0A2G6C2D8-F1
#
_cell.length_a   1.000
_cell.length_b   1.000
_cell.length_c   1.000
_cell.angle_alpha   90.00
_cell.angle_beta   90.00
_cell.angle_gamma   90.00
#
_symmetry.space_group_name_H-M   'P 1'
#
loop_
_entity.id
_entity.type
_entity.pdbx_description
1 polymer ?
#
loop_
_entity_poly.entity_id
_entity_poly.type
_entity_poly.pdbx_seq_one_letter_code
_entity_poly.pdbx_strand_id
1 'polypeptide(L)'
;MNDALPRVVTFDGEARSGKGTIVQLTKDYLRDQLGLKAMLIDRGQTFRVLVVAAARANISVDNPAAIDAFLTNDQHLANCTQLVKDVYHMEKPERDALLYTNTVSENSAKIGARAASQDFVRRLTKKWLHDAGQEGYEVVLIDGRALEHIAREMHDEGLCDFRLGLYFICDSQMGARRTLGLATRPYEQLSVAERRVVDDFMVQITERNQRDFARSSEPLVRPDAATLWRLPDPAPELPAGACPQLIVDTSADMTKKAMSQPVAELVGRYVEA
;
A
#
# COMPACT_ATOMS: atom_id res chain seq x y z
N MET A 1 -28.68 -6.62 11.66
CA MET A 1 -27.39 -6.66 10.96
C MET A 1 -27.26 -5.33 10.24
N ASN A 2 -26.14 -4.64 10.38
CA ASN A 2 -25.97 -3.33 9.75
C ASN A 2 -25.72 -3.60 8.26
N ASP A 3 -26.72 -3.35 7.41
CA ASP A 3 -26.69 -3.53 5.94
C ASP A 3 -25.80 -2.49 5.22
N ALA A 4 -24.95 -1.78 5.96
CA ALA A 4 -24.10 -0.74 5.39
C ALA A 4 -22.84 -1.37 4.79
N LEU A 5 -22.57 -1.05 3.52
CA LEU A 5 -21.33 -1.42 2.84
C LEU A 5 -20.11 -0.86 3.60
N PRO A 6 -18.98 -1.58 3.63
CA PRO A 6 -17.77 -1.07 4.26
C PRO A 6 -17.29 0.21 3.55
N ARG A 7 -16.90 1.21 4.34
CA ARG A 7 -16.32 2.46 3.82
C ARG A 7 -14.87 2.20 3.43
N VAL A 8 -14.50 2.52 2.19
CA VAL A 8 -13.16 2.27 1.67
C VAL A 8 -12.35 3.54 1.57
N VAL A 9 -11.10 3.46 2.01
CA VAL A 9 -10.07 4.49 1.80
C VAL A 9 -8.84 3.85 1.19
N THR A 10 -8.31 4.42 0.11
CA THR A 10 -7.12 3.92 -0.57
C THR A 10 -5.86 4.71 -0.22
N PHE A 11 -4.75 3.98 -0.06
CA PHE A 11 -3.41 4.49 0.22
C PHE A 11 -2.50 4.04 -0.93
N ASP A 12 -2.56 4.78 -2.03
CA ASP A 12 -1.70 4.60 -3.20
C ASP A 12 -0.44 5.47 -3.06
N GLY A 13 0.56 5.26 -3.91
CA GLY A 13 1.62 6.23 -4.09
C GLY A 13 2.98 5.61 -4.27
N GLU A 14 3.96 6.49 -4.41
CA GLU A 14 5.32 6.17 -4.81
C GLU A 14 6.05 5.29 -3.78
N ALA A 15 7.16 4.69 -4.22
CA ALA A 15 8.01 3.94 -3.30
C ALA A 15 8.58 4.88 -2.22
N ARG A 16 8.68 4.36 -0.98
CA ARG A 16 9.30 5.06 0.17
C ARG A 16 8.63 6.39 0.57
N SER A 17 7.37 6.61 0.23
CA SER A 17 6.59 7.79 0.63
C SER A 17 6.06 7.78 2.07
N GLY A 18 6.33 6.73 2.85
CA GLY A 18 5.84 6.60 4.23
C GLY A 18 4.44 6.01 4.36
N LYS A 19 3.73 5.71 3.25
CA LYS A 19 2.35 5.20 3.24
C LYS A 19 2.09 4.03 4.21
N GLY A 20 2.97 3.02 4.25
CA GLY A 20 2.79 1.86 5.13
C GLY A 20 2.83 2.21 6.63
N THR A 21 3.58 3.24 7.01
CA THR A 21 3.56 3.76 8.40
C THR A 21 2.30 4.56 8.67
N ILE A 22 1.83 5.34 7.68
CA ILE A 22 0.65 6.19 7.80
C ILE A 22 -0.60 5.32 7.90
N VAL A 23 -0.81 4.37 6.98
CA VAL A 23 -2.00 3.51 6.95
C VAL A 23 -2.14 2.66 8.21
N GLN A 24 -1.03 2.16 8.77
CA GLN A 24 -1.06 1.42 10.02
C GLN A 24 -1.49 2.31 11.19
N LEU A 25 -0.93 3.52 11.29
CA LEU A 25 -1.34 4.47 12.32
C LEU A 25 -2.80 4.92 12.13
N THR A 26 -3.25 5.11 10.88
CA THR A 26 -4.64 5.42 10.58
C THR A 26 -5.55 4.29 11.05
N LYS A 27 -5.22 3.03 10.78
CA LYS A 27 -5.98 1.88 11.29
C LYS A 27 -6.07 1.90 12.82
N ASP A 28 -4.94 2.12 13.49
CA ASP A 28 -4.90 2.17 14.95
C ASP A 28 -5.71 3.37 15.49
N TYR A 29 -5.65 4.53 14.84
CA TYR A 29 -6.47 5.70 15.18
C TYR A 29 -7.97 5.43 15.03
N LEU A 30 -8.41 4.85 13.91
CA LEU A 30 -9.81 4.51 13.69
C LEU A 30 -10.33 3.52 14.75
N ARG A 31 -9.52 2.52 15.11
CA ARG A 31 -9.86 1.53 16.14
C ARG A 31 -9.86 2.13 17.54
N ASP A 32 -8.77 2.79 17.92
CA ASP A 32 -8.50 3.14 19.33
C ASP A 32 -9.08 4.49 19.73
N GLN A 33 -9.26 5.41 18.78
CA GLN A 33 -9.77 6.76 19.05
C GLN A 33 -11.23 6.93 18.62
N LEU A 34 -11.62 6.34 17.49
CA LEU A 34 -13.00 6.43 16.98
C LEU A 34 -13.85 5.19 17.28
N GLY A 35 -13.24 4.11 17.79
CA GLY A 35 -13.97 2.87 18.12
C GLY A 35 -14.48 2.09 16.91
N LEU A 36 -14.02 2.41 15.69
CA LEU A 36 -14.48 1.81 14.45
C LEU A 36 -13.82 0.46 14.20
N LYS A 37 -14.58 -0.52 13.71
CA LYS A 37 -14.04 -1.82 13.29
C LYS A 37 -13.33 -1.68 11.94
N ALA A 38 -12.02 -1.43 11.96
CA ALA A 38 -11.20 -1.19 10.77
C ALA A 38 -10.35 -2.41 10.32
N MET A 39 -10.36 -2.69 9.02
CA MET A 39 -9.49 -3.68 8.35
C MET A 39 -8.41 -2.97 7.53
N LEU A 40 -7.24 -3.61 7.38
CA LEU A 40 -6.21 -3.21 6.42
C LEU A 40 -5.96 -4.34 5.43
N ILE A 41 -6.11 -4.05 4.14
CA ILE A 41 -5.71 -4.89 3.03
C ILE A 41 -4.38 -4.35 2.47
N ASP A 42 -3.27 -5.03 2.76
CA ASP A 42 -1.96 -4.72 2.17
C ASP A 42 -1.75 -5.57 0.92
N ARG A 43 -1.98 -4.98 -0.26
CA ARG A 43 -1.77 -5.66 -1.55
C ARG A 43 -0.29 -6.00 -1.78
N GLY A 44 0.62 -5.16 -1.28
CA GLY A 44 2.05 -5.38 -1.36
C GLY A 44 2.49 -6.62 -0.58
N GLN A 45 1.88 -6.89 0.58
CA GLN A 45 2.07 -8.11 1.35
C GLN A 45 1.66 -9.34 0.52
N THR A 46 0.52 -9.29 -0.17
CA THR A 46 0.07 -10.41 -1.01
C THR A 46 1.08 -10.75 -2.11
N PHE A 47 1.69 -9.76 -2.77
CA PHE A 47 2.76 -10.04 -3.74
C PHE A 47 3.99 -10.67 -3.09
N ARG A 48 4.37 -10.26 -1.87
CA ARG A 48 5.47 -10.91 -1.13
C ARG A 48 5.13 -12.35 -0.77
N VAL A 49 3.88 -12.63 -0.42
CA VAL A 49 3.41 -14.00 -0.19
C VAL A 49 3.51 -14.84 -1.46
N LEU A 50 3.17 -14.29 -2.63
CA LEU A 50 3.35 -15.00 -3.90
C LEU A 50 4.83 -15.36 -4.17
N VAL A 51 5.77 -14.48 -3.82
CA VAL A 51 7.21 -14.80 -3.92
C VAL A 51 7.58 -15.98 -3.04
N VAL A 52 7.13 -15.98 -1.78
CA VAL A 52 7.38 -17.08 -0.84
C VAL A 52 6.74 -18.38 -1.32
N ALA A 53 5.50 -18.32 -1.82
CA ALA A 53 4.79 -19.48 -2.35
C ALA A 53 5.50 -20.07 -3.58
N ALA A 54 5.92 -19.23 -4.52
CA ALA A 54 6.69 -19.65 -5.70
C ALA A 54 8.02 -20.30 -5.28
N ALA A 55 8.75 -19.69 -4.33
CA ALA A 55 10.00 -20.24 -3.82
C ALA A 55 9.80 -21.62 -3.14
N ARG A 56 8.74 -21.78 -2.34
CA ARG A 56 8.38 -23.07 -1.72
C ARG A 56 8.03 -24.15 -2.76
N ALA A 57 7.53 -23.75 -3.92
CA ALA A 57 7.25 -24.62 -5.06
C ALA A 57 8.46 -24.79 -6.01
N ASN A 58 9.65 -24.31 -5.64
CA ASN A 58 10.86 -24.31 -6.48
C ASN A 58 10.69 -23.60 -7.83
N ILE A 59 9.82 -22.59 -7.90
CA ILE A 59 9.61 -21.77 -9.10
C ILE A 59 10.52 -20.55 -9.04
N SER A 60 11.35 -20.39 -10.09
CA SER A 60 12.19 -19.19 -10.23
C SER A 60 11.36 -17.98 -10.64
N VAL A 61 11.48 -16.90 -9.87
CA VAL A 61 10.88 -15.59 -10.16
C VAL A 61 11.55 -14.87 -11.34
N ASP A 62 12.69 -15.37 -11.80
CA ASP A 62 13.37 -14.89 -13.01
C ASP A 62 12.89 -15.65 -14.26
N ASN A 63 11.98 -16.61 -14.12
CA ASN A 63 11.31 -17.31 -15.22
C ASN A 63 9.84 -16.88 -15.34
N PRO A 64 9.54 -15.82 -16.13
CA PRO A 64 8.21 -15.39 -16.52
C PRO A 64 7.18 -16.51 -16.79
N ALA A 65 7.54 -17.49 -17.63
CA ALA A 65 6.63 -18.55 -18.03
C ALA A 65 6.31 -19.52 -16.87
N ALA A 66 7.29 -19.79 -16.01
CA ALA A 66 7.10 -20.65 -14.84
C ALA A 66 6.19 -19.97 -13.79
N ILE A 67 6.33 -18.65 -13.60
CA ILE A 67 5.44 -17.89 -12.72
C ILE A 67 4.00 -17.91 -13.25
N ASP A 68 3.81 -17.68 -14.54
CA ASP A 68 2.47 -17.68 -15.12
C ASP A 68 1.82 -19.06 -14.99
N ALA A 69 2.54 -20.13 -15.32
CA ALA A 69 2.05 -21.50 -15.15
C ALA A 69 1.73 -21.83 -13.67
N PHE A 70 2.54 -21.33 -12.74
CA PHE A 70 2.28 -21.44 -11.30
C PHE A 70 0.97 -20.74 -10.91
N LEU A 71 0.71 -19.55 -11.43
CA LEU A 71 -0.46 -18.74 -11.10
C LEU A 71 -1.74 -19.13 -11.86
N THR A 72 -1.65 -19.98 -12.88
CA THR A 72 -2.83 -20.55 -13.57
C THR A 72 -3.21 -21.93 -13.05
N ASN A 73 -2.46 -22.48 -12.10
CA ASN A 73 -2.74 -23.79 -11.51
C ASN A 73 -3.63 -23.65 -10.27
N ASP A 74 -4.83 -24.25 -10.28
CA ASP A 74 -5.82 -24.12 -9.21
C ASP A 74 -5.31 -24.59 -7.83
N GLN A 75 -4.51 -25.66 -7.79
CA GLN A 75 -3.93 -26.15 -6.54
C GLN A 75 -2.92 -25.15 -5.97
N HIS A 76 -2.08 -24.56 -6.82
CA HIS A 76 -1.15 -23.51 -6.40
C HIS A 76 -1.89 -22.25 -5.95
N LEU A 77 -2.97 -21.86 -6.63
CA LEU A 77 -3.79 -20.71 -6.24
C LEU A 77 -4.48 -20.94 -4.88
N ALA A 78 -4.99 -22.15 -4.62
CA ALA A 78 -5.53 -22.52 -3.33
C ALA A 78 -4.46 -22.45 -2.23
N ASN A 79 -3.27 -23.00 -2.48
CA ASN A 79 -2.14 -22.95 -1.55
C ASN A 79 -1.68 -21.50 -1.28
N CYS A 80 -1.62 -20.67 -2.31
CA CYS A 80 -1.31 -19.25 -2.18
C CYS A 80 -2.36 -18.55 -1.32
N THR A 81 -3.65 -18.77 -1.59
CA THR A 81 -4.75 -18.20 -0.83
C THR A 81 -4.66 -18.58 0.65
N GLN A 82 -4.38 -19.85 0.94
CA GLN A 82 -4.18 -20.31 2.32
C GLN A 82 -2.96 -19.63 2.96
N LEU A 83 -1.83 -19.56 2.27
CA LEU A 83 -0.64 -18.89 2.82
C LEU A 83 -0.88 -17.41 3.10
N VAL A 84 -1.66 -16.71 2.26
CA VAL A 84 -2.02 -15.32 2.52
C VAL A 84 -2.85 -15.21 3.80
N LYS A 85 -3.81 -16.13 4.03
CA LYS A 85 -4.58 -16.20 5.28
C LYS A 85 -3.68 -16.47 6.49
N ASP A 86 -2.79 -17.45 6.38
CA ASP A 86 -1.86 -17.82 7.46
C ASP A 86 -0.99 -16.61 7.86
N VAL A 87 -0.48 -15.88 6.86
CA VAL A 87 0.29 -14.64 7.04
C VAL A 87 -0.53 -13.53 7.68
N TYR A 88 -1.81 -13.42 7.36
CA TYR A 88 -2.69 -12.40 7.96
C TYR A 88 -2.87 -12.62 9.47
N HIS A 89 -2.88 -13.89 9.90
CA HIS A 89 -2.96 -14.28 11.31
C HIS A 89 -1.58 -14.46 11.98
N MET A 90 -0.50 -14.24 11.24
CA MET A 90 0.87 -14.42 11.72
C MET A 90 1.32 -13.25 12.58
N GLU A 91 2.03 -13.58 13.66
CA GLU A 91 2.64 -12.58 14.54
C GLU A 91 3.63 -11.70 13.78
N LYS A 92 3.66 -10.40 14.12
CA LYS A 92 4.43 -9.41 13.36
C LYS A 92 5.91 -9.79 13.18
N PRO A 93 6.67 -10.22 14.21
CA PRO A 93 8.08 -10.55 14.04
C PRO A 93 8.32 -11.71 13.07
N GLU A 94 7.45 -12.73 13.11
CA GLU A 94 7.52 -13.89 12.22
C GLU A 94 7.19 -13.48 10.77
N ARG A 95 6.13 -12.69 10.60
CA ARG A 95 5.73 -12.15 9.30
C ARG A 95 6.80 -11.26 8.69
N ASP A 96 7.43 -10.40 9.50
CA ASP A 96 8.49 -9.50 9.07
C ASP A 96 9.73 -10.30 8.63
N ALA A 97 10.11 -11.33 9.40
CA ALA A 97 11.20 -12.24 9.04
C ALA A 97 10.92 -13.02 7.75
N LEU A 98 9.67 -13.39 7.48
CA LEU A 98 9.27 -14.13 6.29
C LEU A 98 9.20 -13.23 5.04
N LEU A 99 8.56 -12.07 5.14
CA LEU A 99 8.15 -11.29 3.97
C LEU A 99 9.02 -10.07 3.69
N TYR A 100 9.69 -9.51 4.70
CA TYR A 100 10.38 -8.22 4.58
C TYR A 100 11.90 -8.38 4.45
N THR A 101 12.35 -9.55 3.98
CA THR A 101 13.73 -9.74 3.55
C THR A 101 14.02 -8.93 2.28
N ASN A 102 15.30 -8.62 2.04
CA ASN A 102 15.72 -7.92 0.82
C ASN A 102 15.32 -8.69 -0.44
N THR A 103 15.56 -10.01 -0.45
CA THR A 103 15.23 -10.90 -1.57
C THR A 103 13.74 -10.92 -1.88
N VAL A 104 12.88 -11.07 -0.86
CA VAL A 104 11.43 -11.09 -1.08
C VAL A 104 10.92 -9.72 -1.55
N SER A 105 11.45 -8.64 -0.96
CA SER A 105 11.09 -7.28 -1.36
C SER A 105 11.45 -6.98 -2.81
N GLU A 106 12.64 -7.36 -3.26
CA GLU A 106 13.07 -7.20 -4.65
C GLU A 106 12.21 -8.02 -5.61
N ASN A 107 12.01 -9.30 -5.29
CA ASN A 107 11.26 -10.22 -6.15
C ASN A 107 9.76 -9.93 -6.18
N SER A 108 9.22 -9.26 -5.16
CA SER A 108 7.80 -8.84 -5.14
C SER A 108 7.46 -7.88 -6.28
N ALA A 109 8.43 -7.06 -6.71
CA ALA A 109 8.24 -6.18 -7.86
C ALA A 109 8.19 -6.96 -9.17
N LYS A 110 9.04 -8.00 -9.31
CA LYS A 110 9.08 -8.87 -10.50
C LYS A 110 7.78 -9.67 -10.63
N ILE A 111 7.33 -10.31 -9.55
CA ILE A 111 6.07 -11.08 -9.56
C ILE A 111 4.87 -10.17 -9.77
N GLY A 112 4.85 -8.99 -9.12
CA GLY A 112 3.79 -8.00 -9.30
C GLY A 112 3.74 -7.35 -10.69
N ALA A 113 4.73 -7.56 -11.55
CA ALA A 113 4.64 -7.12 -12.95
C ALA A 113 3.85 -8.09 -13.84
N ARG A 114 3.49 -9.29 -13.33
CA ARG A 114 2.76 -10.32 -14.11
C ARG A 114 1.25 -10.09 -14.03
N ALA A 115 0.58 -10.15 -15.18
CA ALA A 115 -0.86 -9.99 -15.27
C ALA A 115 -1.64 -11.01 -14.42
N ALA A 116 -1.19 -12.28 -14.39
CA ALA A 116 -1.81 -13.31 -13.56
C ALA A 116 -1.68 -13.02 -12.04
N SER A 117 -0.57 -12.42 -11.61
CA SER A 117 -0.40 -12.00 -10.21
C SER A 117 -1.34 -10.85 -9.87
N GLN A 118 -1.46 -9.87 -10.77
CA GLN A 118 -2.36 -8.73 -10.59
C GLN A 118 -3.81 -9.20 -10.50
N ASP A 119 -4.23 -10.08 -11.40
CA ASP A 119 -5.57 -10.66 -11.37
C ASP A 119 -5.85 -11.46 -10.09
N PHE A 120 -4.90 -12.28 -9.64
CA PHE A 120 -5.03 -12.99 -8.36
C PHE A 120 -5.22 -12.02 -7.19
N VAL A 121 -4.35 -11.01 -7.06
CA VAL A 121 -4.40 -10.03 -5.97
C VAL A 121 -5.69 -9.21 -6.03
N ARG A 122 -6.13 -8.81 -7.22
CA ARG A 122 -7.40 -8.09 -7.42
C ARG A 122 -8.60 -8.94 -6.99
N ARG A 123 -8.70 -10.20 -7.45
CA ARG A 123 -9.78 -11.11 -7.05
C ARG A 123 -9.80 -11.35 -5.55
N LEU A 124 -8.63 -11.53 -4.94
CA LEU A 124 -8.52 -11.70 -3.49
C LEU A 124 -8.94 -10.43 -2.73
N THR A 125 -8.58 -9.25 -3.24
CA THR A 125 -8.98 -7.95 -2.66
C THR A 125 -10.49 -7.80 -2.67
N LYS A 126 -11.14 -8.07 -3.81
CA LYS A 126 -12.61 -8.03 -3.93
C LYS A 126 -13.28 -9.01 -2.98
N LYS A 127 -12.74 -10.24 -2.88
CA LYS A 127 -13.25 -11.25 -1.94
C LYS A 127 -13.15 -10.76 -0.49
N TRP A 128 -12.01 -10.24 -0.07
CA TRP A 128 -11.84 -9.75 1.29
C TRP A 128 -12.73 -8.57 1.61
N LEU A 129 -12.97 -7.68 0.64
CA LEU A 129 -13.90 -6.57 0.83
C LEU A 129 -15.34 -7.06 1.02
N HIS A 130 -15.76 -8.05 0.22
CA HIS A 130 -17.05 -8.71 0.39
C HIS A 130 -17.17 -9.39 1.76
N ASP A 131 -16.17 -10.18 2.16
CA ASP A 131 -16.14 -10.85 3.46
C ASP A 131 -16.13 -9.83 4.61
N ALA A 132 -15.44 -8.69 4.44
CA ALA A 132 -15.40 -7.62 5.42
C ALA A 132 -16.80 -7.04 5.71
N GLY A 133 -17.63 -6.86 4.68
CA GLY A 133 -19.02 -6.47 4.85
C GLY A 133 -19.83 -7.49 5.65
N GLN A 134 -19.66 -8.79 5.38
CA GLN A 134 -20.34 -9.86 6.12
C GLN A 134 -19.88 -9.97 7.58
N GLU A 135 -18.60 -9.72 7.84
CA GLU A 135 -18.00 -9.73 9.18
C GLU A 135 -18.26 -8.42 9.96
N GLY A 136 -18.97 -7.46 9.35
CA GLY A 136 -19.33 -6.19 9.98
C GLY A 136 -18.16 -5.23 10.17
N TYR A 137 -17.12 -5.32 9.34
CA TYR A 137 -16.11 -4.26 9.29
C TYR A 137 -16.72 -2.99 8.74
N GLU A 138 -16.44 -1.89 9.42
CA GLU A 138 -17.01 -0.59 9.16
C GLU A 138 -16.19 0.22 8.16
N VAL A 139 -14.86 0.05 8.22
CA VAL A 139 -13.89 0.75 7.39
C VAL A 139 -12.85 -0.24 6.89
N VAL A 140 -12.52 -0.18 5.61
CA VAL A 140 -11.46 -0.96 4.98
C VAL A 140 -10.44 -0.02 4.37
N LEU A 141 -9.21 -0.08 4.87
CA LEU A 141 -8.07 0.64 4.32
C LEU A 141 -7.35 -0.27 3.33
N ILE A 142 -7.03 0.23 2.14
CA ILE A 142 -6.32 -0.54 1.11
C ILE A 142 -4.97 0.13 0.84
N ASP A 143 -3.87 -0.55 1.12
CA ASP A 143 -2.50 -0.12 0.78
C ASP A 143 -2.00 -0.89 -0.45
N GLY A 144 -1.43 -0.16 -1.41
CA GLY A 144 -0.99 -0.75 -2.66
C GLY A 144 -0.57 0.26 -3.72
N ARG A 145 -0.86 -0.10 -4.97
CA ARG A 145 -0.62 0.68 -6.18
C ARG A 145 -1.84 0.60 -7.09
N ALA A 146 -2.04 1.61 -7.94
CA ALA A 146 -3.13 1.67 -8.92
C ALA A 146 -4.52 1.46 -8.29
N LEU A 147 -4.73 2.03 -7.10
CA LEU A 147 -5.89 1.73 -6.27
C LEU A 147 -7.15 2.49 -6.65
N GLU A 148 -7.03 3.68 -7.25
CA GLU A 148 -8.20 4.52 -7.56
C GLU A 148 -9.18 3.76 -8.46
N HIS A 149 -8.69 3.24 -9.61
CA HIS A 149 -9.52 2.52 -10.55
C HIS A 149 -10.17 1.28 -9.91
N ILE A 150 -9.40 0.53 -9.11
CA ILE A 150 -9.89 -0.68 -8.43
C ILE A 150 -10.97 -0.34 -7.40
N ALA A 151 -10.79 0.75 -6.64
CA ALA A 151 -11.78 1.19 -5.67
C ALA A 151 -13.07 1.71 -6.32
N ARG A 152 -12.96 2.41 -7.45
CA ARG A 152 -14.13 2.81 -8.26
C ARG A 152 -14.87 1.59 -8.80
N GLU A 153 -14.15 0.63 -9.38
CA GLU A 153 -14.73 -0.64 -9.85
C GLU A 153 -15.49 -1.36 -8.72
N MET A 154 -14.88 -1.49 -7.54
CA MET A 154 -15.54 -2.13 -6.39
C MET A 154 -16.75 -1.34 -5.86
N HIS A 155 -16.71 -0.01 -5.95
CA HIS A 155 -17.85 0.84 -5.60
C HIS A 155 -19.01 0.67 -6.59
N ASP A 156 -18.73 0.70 -7.88
CA ASP A 156 -19.72 0.52 -8.95
C ASP A 156 -20.34 -0.89 -8.92
N GLU A 157 -19.58 -1.90 -8.48
CA GLU A 157 -20.07 -3.27 -8.22
C GLU A 157 -20.88 -3.41 -6.92
N GLY A 158 -21.00 -2.35 -6.11
CA GLY A 158 -21.74 -2.37 -4.86
C GLY A 158 -21.05 -3.16 -3.74
N LEU A 159 -19.73 -3.32 -3.79
CA LEU A 159 -18.94 -4.02 -2.76
C LEU A 159 -18.51 -3.09 -1.61
N CYS A 160 -18.45 -1.78 -1.87
CA CYS A 160 -18.06 -0.78 -0.87
C CYS A 160 -18.65 0.59 -1.14
N ASP A 161 -18.53 1.43 -0.12
CA ASP A 161 -18.72 2.87 -0.22
C ASP A 161 -17.33 3.55 -0.28
N PHE A 162 -16.88 3.96 -1.47
CA PHE A 162 -15.55 4.54 -1.65
C PHE A 162 -15.51 5.99 -1.18
N ARG A 163 -14.83 6.27 -0.07
CA ARG A 163 -14.88 7.58 0.59
C ARG A 163 -13.75 8.52 0.26
N LEU A 164 -12.53 8.00 0.09
CA LEU A 164 -11.34 8.83 -0.06
C LEU A 164 -10.20 8.07 -0.75
N GLY A 165 -9.58 8.68 -1.76
CA GLY A 165 -8.34 8.18 -2.33
C GLY A 165 -7.16 9.07 -1.99
N LEU A 166 -6.12 8.47 -1.40
CA LEU A 166 -4.88 9.14 -1.03
C LEU A 166 -3.74 8.62 -1.90
N TYR A 167 -3.00 9.55 -2.51
CA TYR A 167 -1.81 9.25 -3.31
C TYR A 167 -0.58 9.88 -2.67
N PHE A 168 0.32 9.08 -2.11
CA PHE A 168 1.48 9.55 -1.36
C PHE A 168 2.71 9.75 -2.26
N ILE A 169 3.27 10.96 -2.23
CA ILE A 169 4.56 11.30 -2.83
C ILE A 169 5.58 11.67 -1.75
N CYS A 170 6.85 11.56 -2.09
CA CYS A 170 7.95 11.96 -1.23
C CYS A 170 9.18 12.23 -2.08
N ASP A 171 9.89 13.31 -1.75
CA ASP A 171 11.23 13.57 -2.23
C ASP A 171 12.14 12.35 -2.01
N SER A 172 12.91 11.99 -3.03
CA SER A 172 13.70 10.76 -3.01
C SER A 172 14.83 10.83 -1.97
N GLN A 173 15.42 12.01 -1.75
CA GLN A 173 16.45 12.22 -0.72
C GLN A 173 15.86 12.00 0.67
N MET A 174 14.67 12.54 0.95
CA MET A 174 13.95 12.30 2.20
C MET A 174 13.56 10.82 2.37
N GLY A 175 13.01 10.20 1.33
CA GLY A 175 12.62 8.78 1.35
C GLY A 175 13.81 7.86 1.60
N ALA A 176 14.96 8.15 1.00
CA ALA A 176 16.23 7.44 1.21
C ALA A 176 16.73 7.63 2.66
N ARG A 177 16.83 8.88 3.14
CA ARG A 177 17.24 9.17 4.53
C ARG A 177 16.38 8.44 5.56
N ARG A 178 15.04 8.42 5.38
CA ARG A 178 14.13 7.68 6.28
C ARG A 178 14.38 6.18 6.25
N THR A 179 14.58 5.62 5.06
CA THR A 179 14.80 4.18 4.90
C THR A 179 16.11 3.73 5.52
N LEU A 180 17.15 4.57 5.46
CA LEU A 180 18.48 4.31 5.98
C LEU A 180 18.65 4.67 7.47
N GLY A 181 17.60 5.17 8.13
CA GLY A 181 17.68 5.60 9.54
C GLY A 181 18.44 6.93 9.74
N LEU A 182 18.59 7.73 8.69
CA LEU A 182 19.33 9.00 8.66
C LEU A 182 18.40 10.23 8.65
N ALA A 183 17.12 10.05 8.94
CA ALA A 183 16.14 11.14 8.91
C ALA A 183 16.39 12.21 9.97
N THR A 184 17.05 11.91 11.09
CA THR A 184 17.26 12.88 12.19
C THR A 184 18.27 13.98 11.90
N ARG A 185 19.07 13.86 10.83
CA ARG A 185 20.08 14.84 10.42
C ARG A 185 19.82 15.29 8.98
N PRO A 186 19.77 16.61 8.69
CA PRO A 186 19.75 17.14 7.33
C PRO A 186 20.84 16.52 6.45
N TYR A 187 20.58 16.41 5.15
CA TYR A 187 21.49 15.75 4.21
C TYR A 187 22.88 16.41 4.19
N GLU A 188 22.92 17.73 4.36
CA GLU A 188 24.14 18.55 4.39
C GLU A 188 25.01 18.26 5.62
N GLN A 189 24.41 17.70 6.68
CA GLN A 189 25.10 17.33 7.92
C GLN A 189 25.56 15.87 7.94
N LEU A 190 25.29 15.12 6.87
CA LEU A 190 25.76 13.74 6.72
C LEU A 190 27.24 13.71 6.29
N SER A 191 27.96 12.70 6.78
CA SER A 191 29.32 12.42 6.31
C SER A 191 29.34 12.12 4.80
N VAL A 192 30.51 12.22 4.17
CA VAL A 192 30.65 11.92 2.73
C VAL A 192 30.23 10.48 2.43
N ALA A 193 30.54 9.53 3.31
CA ALA A 193 30.16 8.13 3.15
C ALA A 193 28.63 7.94 3.26
N GLU A 194 27.99 8.58 4.24
CA GLU A 194 26.53 8.51 4.40
C GLU A 194 25.78 9.15 3.22
N ARG A 195 26.26 10.29 2.72
CA ARG A 195 25.68 10.94 1.53
C ARG A 195 25.72 10.03 0.31
N ARG A 196 26.86 9.37 0.08
CA ARG A 196 26.98 8.41 -1.03
C ARG A 196 25.96 7.28 -0.93
N VAL A 197 25.75 6.71 0.26
CA VAL A 197 24.74 5.66 0.46
C VAL A 197 23.32 6.19 0.24
N VAL A 198 23.04 7.44 0.65
CA VAL A 198 21.75 8.10 0.38
C VAL A 198 21.56 8.28 -1.13
N ASP A 199 22.55 8.79 -1.84
CA ASP A 199 22.49 9.04 -3.29
C ASP A 199 22.26 7.74 -4.07
N ASP A 200 23.02 6.68 -3.74
CA ASP A 200 22.86 5.36 -4.35
C ASP A 200 21.43 4.81 -4.12
N PHE A 201 20.84 5.09 -2.94
CA PHE A 201 19.47 4.67 -2.64
C PHE A 201 18.41 5.54 -3.33
N MET A 202 18.68 6.83 -3.54
CA MET A 202 17.81 7.73 -4.32
C MET A 202 17.67 7.25 -5.77
N VAL A 203 18.76 6.77 -6.37
CA VAL A 203 18.73 6.15 -7.70
C VAL A 203 17.80 4.94 -7.71
N GLN A 204 17.93 4.03 -6.73
CA GLN A 204 17.06 2.85 -6.62
C GLN A 204 15.57 3.21 -6.46
N ILE A 205 15.25 4.26 -5.68
CA ILE A 205 13.87 4.75 -5.54
C ILE A 205 13.35 5.26 -6.88
N THR A 206 14.16 6.06 -7.57
CA THR A 206 13.80 6.66 -8.86
C THR A 206 13.55 5.59 -9.92
N GLU A 207 14.47 4.63 -10.07
CA GLU A 207 14.33 3.50 -11.00
C GLU A 207 13.12 2.63 -10.67
N ARG A 208 12.84 2.40 -9.39
CA ARG A 208 11.64 1.66 -8.97
C ARG A 208 10.38 2.42 -9.34
N ASN A 209 10.30 3.72 -9.07
CA ASN A 209 9.14 4.53 -9.44
C ASN A 209 8.96 4.56 -10.96
N GLN A 210 10.02 4.77 -11.73
CA GLN A 210 9.97 4.71 -13.20
C GLN A 210 9.42 3.37 -13.71
N ARG A 211 9.91 2.25 -13.17
CA ARG A 211 9.38 0.92 -13.50
C ARG A 211 7.91 0.78 -13.12
N ASP A 212 7.49 1.33 -11.97
CA ASP A 212 6.11 1.27 -11.50
C ASP A 212 5.16 2.13 -12.37
N PHE A 213 5.61 3.28 -12.86
CA PHE A 213 4.88 4.11 -13.84
C PHE A 213 4.81 3.46 -15.23
N ALA A 214 5.86 2.78 -15.66
CA ALA A 214 5.97 2.20 -17.00
C ALA A 214 5.38 0.77 -17.14
N ARG A 215 4.70 0.25 -16.11
CA ARG A 215 4.15 -1.12 -16.17
C ARG A 215 3.03 -1.21 -17.20
N SER A 216 2.96 -2.34 -17.89
CA SER A 216 1.84 -2.66 -18.79
C SER A 216 0.55 -3.05 -18.05
N SER A 217 0.66 -3.50 -16.81
CA SER A 217 -0.47 -3.93 -15.98
C SER A 217 -0.44 -3.17 -14.65
N GLU A 218 -1.56 -2.55 -14.31
CA GLU A 218 -1.73 -1.70 -13.11
C GLU A 218 -0.56 -0.71 -12.93
N PRO A 219 -0.27 0.16 -13.94
CA PRO A 219 0.74 1.18 -13.78
C PRO A 219 0.37 2.12 -12.63
N LEU A 220 1.39 2.64 -11.95
CA LEU A 220 1.19 3.72 -11.02
C LEU A 220 0.69 4.95 -11.80
N VAL A 221 -0.44 5.52 -11.40
CA VAL A 221 -1.01 6.72 -12.02
C VAL A 221 -1.22 7.76 -10.94
N ARG A 222 -0.68 8.97 -11.14
CA ARG A 222 -0.99 10.10 -10.27
C ARG A 222 -2.41 10.56 -10.57
N PRO A 223 -3.26 10.81 -9.56
CA PRO A 223 -4.61 11.29 -9.80
C PRO A 223 -4.59 12.64 -10.53
N ASP A 224 -5.34 12.75 -11.62
CA ASP A 224 -5.45 13.98 -12.39
C ASP A 224 -6.21 15.06 -11.61
N ALA A 225 -5.73 16.30 -11.66
CA ALA A 225 -6.35 17.47 -11.02
C ALA A 225 -6.63 17.33 -9.51
N ALA A 226 -5.99 16.38 -8.82
CA ALA A 226 -6.13 16.20 -7.39
C ALA A 226 -5.46 17.34 -6.61
N THR A 227 -6.05 17.68 -5.46
CA THR A 227 -5.46 18.68 -4.55
C THR A 227 -4.15 18.14 -4.00
N LEU A 228 -3.11 18.98 -3.99
CA LEU A 228 -1.84 18.67 -3.36
C LEU A 228 -1.84 19.18 -1.92
N TRP A 229 -1.76 18.26 -0.97
CA TRP A 229 -1.59 18.55 0.44
C TRP A 229 -0.15 18.29 0.86
N ARG A 230 0.59 19.34 1.19
CA ARG A 230 1.97 19.24 1.70
C ARG A 230 1.95 19.19 3.22
N LEU A 231 2.48 18.13 3.81
CA LEU A 231 2.62 18.10 5.26
C LEU A 231 3.79 19.02 5.69
N PRO A 232 3.67 19.75 6.80
CA PRO A 232 2.61 19.70 7.81
C PRO A 232 1.51 20.78 7.66
N ASP A 233 1.26 21.29 6.45
CA ASP A 233 0.21 22.29 6.23
C ASP A 233 -1.16 21.74 6.70
N PRO A 234 -2.12 22.61 7.06
CA PRO A 234 -3.47 22.17 7.41
C PRO A 234 -4.12 21.34 6.29
N ALA A 235 -4.91 20.34 6.69
CA ALA A 235 -5.60 19.49 5.73
C ALA A 235 -6.59 20.30 4.88
N PRO A 236 -6.60 20.12 3.54
CA PRO A 236 -7.51 20.85 2.68
C PRO A 236 -8.96 20.40 2.89
N GLU A 237 -9.90 21.28 2.56
CA GLU A 237 -11.30 20.91 2.40
C GLU A 237 -11.49 20.26 1.02
N LEU A 238 -12.02 19.04 0.97
CA LEU A 238 -12.32 18.37 -0.30
C LEU A 238 -13.82 18.46 -0.59
N PRO A 239 -14.22 18.48 -1.88
CA PRO A 239 -15.62 18.55 -2.28
C PRO A 239 -16.46 17.45 -1.64
N ALA A 240 -17.66 17.80 -1.16
CA ALA A 240 -18.62 16.84 -0.63
C ALA A 240 -19.24 16.00 -1.78
N GLY A 241 -19.55 14.73 -1.50
CA GLY A 241 -20.33 13.86 -2.38
C GLY A 241 -19.60 13.25 -3.59
N ALA A 242 -18.38 13.70 -3.90
CA ALA A 242 -17.48 13.00 -4.82
C ALA A 242 -16.44 12.22 -4.02
N CYS A 243 -16.07 11.01 -4.44
CA CYS A 243 -14.95 10.24 -3.85
C CYS A 243 -13.64 10.99 -4.15
N PRO A 244 -13.17 11.91 -3.27
CA PRO A 244 -12.15 12.86 -3.66
C PRO A 244 -10.79 12.16 -3.69
N GLN A 245 -9.93 12.63 -4.58
CA GLN A 245 -8.53 12.21 -4.65
C GLN A 245 -7.64 13.30 -4.10
N LEU A 246 -6.66 12.93 -3.28
CA LEU A 246 -5.71 13.84 -2.67
C LEU A 246 -4.29 13.33 -2.84
N ILE A 247 -3.40 14.20 -3.31
CA ILE A 247 -1.96 13.92 -3.33
C ILE A 247 -1.39 14.39 -2.00
N VAL A 248 -0.80 13.49 -1.23
CA VAL A 248 -0.18 13.79 0.07
C VAL A 248 1.33 13.78 -0.09
N ASP A 249 1.94 14.95 0.07
CA ASP A 249 3.39 15.12 0.03
C ASP A 249 3.97 15.02 1.43
N THR A 250 4.79 13.99 1.64
CA THR A 250 5.43 13.69 2.92
C THR A 250 6.90 14.11 2.95
N SER A 251 7.35 15.00 2.06
CA SER A 251 8.78 15.33 1.88
C SER A 251 9.42 16.12 3.03
N ALA A 252 8.62 16.80 3.87
CA ALA A 252 9.17 17.60 4.95
C ALA A 252 9.79 16.75 6.07
N ASP A 253 10.80 17.31 6.75
CA ASP A 253 11.47 16.65 7.86
C ASP A 253 10.56 16.68 9.10
N MET A 254 10.09 15.49 9.52
CA MET A 254 9.12 15.36 10.59
C MET A 254 9.13 13.97 11.22
N THR A 255 8.63 13.89 12.45
CA THR A 255 8.47 12.61 13.13
C THR A 255 7.38 11.77 12.46
N LYS A 256 7.44 10.44 12.63
CA LYS A 256 6.38 9.52 12.14
C LYS A 256 4.99 9.94 12.62
N LYS A 257 4.87 10.37 13.88
CA LYS A 257 3.59 10.82 14.44
C LYS A 257 3.10 12.12 13.77
N ALA A 258 3.98 13.11 13.62
CA ALA A 258 3.62 14.38 12.96
C ALA A 258 3.21 14.18 11.48
N MET A 259 3.79 13.19 10.81
CA MET A 259 3.42 12.82 9.44
C MET A 259 2.08 12.09 9.37
N SER A 260 1.84 11.11 10.25
CA SER A 260 0.68 10.23 10.14
C SER A 260 -0.58 10.78 10.79
N GLN A 261 -0.47 11.52 11.89
CA GLN A 261 -1.62 11.97 12.69
C GLN A 261 -2.61 12.83 11.88
N PRO A 262 -2.18 13.87 11.13
CA PRO A 262 -3.10 14.69 10.36
C PRO A 262 -3.85 13.87 9.30
N VAL A 263 -3.18 12.88 8.69
CA VAL A 263 -3.79 12.01 7.69
C VAL A 263 -4.84 11.09 8.34
N ALA A 264 -4.56 10.56 9.53
CA ALA A 264 -5.51 9.74 10.26
C ALA A 264 -6.78 10.52 10.65
N GLU A 265 -6.62 11.78 11.10
CA GLU A 265 -7.73 12.68 11.42
C GLU A 265 -8.53 13.06 10.18
N LEU A 266 -7.87 13.35 9.06
CA LEU A 266 -8.54 13.55 7.77
C LEU A 266 -9.39 12.32 7.41
N VAL A 267 -8.80 11.12 7.45
CA VAL A 267 -9.51 9.88 7.13
C VAL A 267 -10.72 9.68 8.05
N GLY A 268 -10.57 9.93 9.37
CA GLY A 268 -11.67 9.89 10.34
C GLY A 268 -12.88 10.71 9.89
N ARG A 269 -12.65 11.98 9.52
CA ARG A 269 -13.71 12.88 9.02
C ARG A 269 -14.46 12.34 7.80
N TYR A 270 -13.77 11.67 6.87
CA TYR A 270 -14.37 11.17 5.63
C TYR A 270 -15.09 9.82 5.80
N VAL A 271 -14.77 9.06 6.85
CA VAL A 271 -15.47 7.81 7.15
C VAL A 271 -16.61 8.00 8.15
N GLU A 272 -16.61 9.04 8.97
CA GLU A 272 -17.72 9.36 9.88
C GLU A 272 -18.85 10.16 9.21
N ALA A 273 -18.55 10.93 8.16
CA ALA A 273 -19.52 11.67 7.36
C ALA A 273 -20.41 10.76 6.50
#